data_AF-A0A1V5R924-F1
#
_entry.id   AF-A0A1V5R924-F1
#
_cell.length_a   1.000
_cell.length_b   1.000
_cell.length_c   1.000
_cell.angle_alpha   90.00
_cell.angle_beta   90.00
_cell.angle_gamma   90.00
#
_symmetry.space_group_name_H-M   'P 1'
#
loop_
_entity.id
_entity.type
_entity.pdbx_description
1 polymer ?
#
loop_
_entity_poly.entity_id
_entity_poly.type
_entity_poly.pdbx_seq_one_letter_code
_entity_poly.pdbx_strand_id
1 'polypeptide(L)'
;MQPGDTLWSLALDFGRDLDTMSCVTTPTGPDAETLTPGRTIVVPALDDLCYTVTPGDTLAGIAARHGLTVADIVNVPWNGFAGPPYRVTPRQRVLLPGARPDGEFRPEPRAVSIPGDAFAGTAYEAWPYGDGYFIWPVKGWISQAARPGHVALDIAVPSGTPVKAADRGTVIYAGWNPTGYGFRVVIDHGIDYVTLYAHLSDIYVEPGQVVAKGQVIAASGANGNVTGPHLHFELRDFGRLVNPLPLLH
;
A
#
# COMPACT_ATOMS: atom_id res chain seq x y z
N MET A 1 -19.25 9.64 2.06
CA MET A 1 -18.20 10.10 2.99
C MET A 1 -18.84 10.66 4.24
N GLN A 2 -18.43 10.19 5.41
CA GLN A 2 -18.82 10.65 6.73
C GLN A 2 -17.78 11.63 7.32
N PRO A 3 -18.13 12.41 8.35
CA PRO A 3 -17.15 13.21 9.08
C PRO A 3 -16.04 12.33 9.68
N GLY A 4 -14.79 12.59 9.31
CA GLY A 4 -13.62 11.83 9.76
C GLY A 4 -13.03 10.86 8.72
N ASP A 5 -13.71 10.66 7.59
CA ASP A 5 -13.15 9.89 6.47
C ASP A 5 -11.93 10.63 5.88
N THR A 6 -10.82 9.91 5.71
CA THR A 6 -9.68 10.37 4.92
C THR A 6 -9.64 9.61 3.60
N LEU A 7 -8.93 10.15 2.61
CA LEU A 7 -8.72 9.42 1.36
C LEU A 7 -8.05 8.06 1.60
N TRP A 8 -7.18 8.00 2.61
CA TRP A 8 -6.51 6.79 3.04
C TRP A 8 -7.46 5.79 3.72
N SER A 9 -8.38 6.24 4.59
CA SER A 9 -9.36 5.34 5.20
C SER A 9 -10.33 4.78 4.16
N LEU A 10 -10.75 5.58 3.19
CA LEU A 10 -11.58 5.10 2.08
C LEU A 10 -10.81 4.16 1.15
N ALA A 11 -9.53 4.42 0.89
CA ALA A 11 -8.70 3.51 0.11
C ALA A 11 -8.61 2.13 0.78
N LEU A 12 -8.47 2.09 2.10
CA LEU A 12 -8.48 0.86 2.87
C LEU A 12 -9.85 0.16 2.88
N ASP A 13 -10.93 0.89 3.19
CA ASP A 13 -12.30 0.33 3.26
C ASP A 13 -12.75 -0.29 1.94
N PHE A 14 -12.26 0.25 0.81
CA PHE A 14 -12.59 -0.27 -0.51
C PHE A 14 -11.52 -1.21 -1.09
N GLY A 15 -10.40 -1.47 -0.40
CA GLY A 15 -9.30 -2.28 -0.90
C GLY A 15 -8.68 -1.70 -2.17
N ARG A 16 -8.27 -0.44 -2.13
CA ARG A 16 -7.72 0.33 -3.26
C ARG A 16 -6.38 0.95 -2.91
N ASP A 17 -5.55 1.08 -3.93
CA ASP A 17 -4.29 1.81 -3.83
C ASP A 17 -4.55 3.32 -3.59
N LEU A 18 -3.75 3.94 -2.71
CA LEU A 18 -3.91 5.36 -2.36
C LEU A 18 -3.68 6.27 -3.57
N ASP A 19 -2.70 5.96 -4.41
CA ASP A 19 -2.40 6.79 -5.58
C ASP A 19 -3.59 6.78 -6.55
N THR A 20 -4.17 5.60 -6.75
CA THR A 20 -5.38 5.41 -7.56
C THR A 20 -6.60 6.12 -6.95
N MET A 21 -6.80 6.05 -5.63
CA MET A 21 -7.87 6.76 -4.92
C MET A 21 -7.68 8.28 -4.98
N SER A 22 -6.45 8.77 -4.86
CA SER A 22 -6.13 10.22 -4.96
C SER A 22 -6.39 10.78 -6.34
N CYS A 23 -6.38 9.92 -7.36
CA CYS A 23 -6.67 10.26 -8.74
C CYS A 23 -8.14 10.67 -8.86
N VAL A 24 -9.06 9.81 -8.43
CA VAL A 24 -10.50 10.00 -8.65
C VAL A 24 -11.21 10.94 -7.68
N THR A 25 -10.55 11.35 -6.61
CA THR A 25 -11.17 12.14 -5.52
C THR A 25 -10.84 13.63 -5.56
N THR A 26 -9.88 14.07 -6.40
CA THR A 26 -9.41 15.47 -6.51
C THR A 26 -9.29 16.17 -5.14
N PRO A 27 -8.45 15.65 -4.22
CA PRO A 27 -8.33 16.24 -2.90
C PRO A 27 -7.61 17.60 -2.99
N THR A 28 -8.11 18.60 -2.24
CA THR A 28 -7.44 19.89 -2.09
C THR A 28 -6.65 19.92 -0.78
N GLY A 29 -5.36 20.22 -0.84
CA GLY A 29 -4.49 20.31 0.33
C GLY A 29 -3.16 19.60 0.11
N PRO A 30 -2.14 19.86 0.95
CA PRO A 30 -0.80 19.31 0.80
C PRO A 30 -0.74 17.77 0.92
N ASP A 31 -1.74 17.15 1.56
CA ASP A 31 -1.62 15.76 2.01
C ASP A 31 -2.67 14.80 1.40
N ALA A 32 -3.52 15.25 0.47
CA ALA A 32 -4.64 14.45 -0.01
C ALA A 32 -5.61 13.97 1.10
N GLU A 33 -5.55 14.58 2.29
CA GLU A 33 -6.18 14.08 3.53
C GLU A 33 -7.54 14.71 3.86
N THR A 34 -7.87 15.87 3.28
CA THR A 34 -9.09 16.59 3.66
C THR A 34 -10.21 16.36 2.64
N LEU A 35 -11.00 15.30 2.86
CA LEU A 35 -12.25 15.09 2.14
C LEU A 35 -13.36 15.94 2.76
N THR A 36 -14.18 16.61 1.93
CA THR A 36 -15.34 17.36 2.43
C THR A 36 -16.51 16.40 2.68
N PRO A 37 -17.04 16.28 3.92
CA PRO A 37 -18.18 15.41 4.21
C PRO A 37 -19.41 15.74 3.34
N GLY A 38 -20.18 14.72 2.95
CA GLY A 38 -21.41 14.88 2.15
C GLY A 38 -21.23 14.90 0.63
N ARG A 39 -20.01 14.74 0.10
CA ARG A 39 -19.76 14.51 -1.33
C ARG A 39 -19.83 13.02 -1.69
N THR A 40 -20.26 12.74 -2.92
CA THR A 40 -20.20 11.40 -3.53
C THR A 40 -18.86 11.29 -4.26
N ILE A 41 -18.11 10.22 -4.01
CA ILE A 41 -16.90 9.87 -4.76
C ILE A 41 -17.16 8.64 -5.60
N VAL A 42 -16.50 8.55 -6.75
CA VAL A 42 -16.44 7.31 -7.53
C VAL A 42 -15.23 6.54 -7.02
N VAL A 43 -15.46 5.33 -6.52
CA VAL A 43 -14.37 4.42 -6.13
C VAL A 43 -13.87 3.73 -7.41
N PRO A 44 -12.56 3.75 -7.72
CA PRO A 44 -12.00 3.05 -8.89
C PRO A 44 -12.25 1.54 -8.79
N ALA A 45 -12.11 0.80 -9.88
CA ALA A 45 -12.02 -0.66 -9.82
C ALA A 45 -10.65 -1.09 -9.26
N LEU A 46 -10.54 -2.35 -8.82
CA LEU A 46 -9.39 -2.87 -8.07
C LEU A 46 -8.07 -2.86 -8.87
N ASP A 47 -8.15 -2.96 -10.19
CA ASP A 47 -7.00 -2.95 -11.11
C ASP A 47 -6.82 -1.60 -11.84
N ASP A 48 -7.46 -0.51 -11.40
CA ASP A 48 -7.29 0.78 -12.09
C ASP A 48 -5.94 1.41 -11.74
N LEU A 49 -5.25 2.00 -12.72
CA LEU A 49 -3.99 2.74 -12.53
C LEU A 49 -4.20 4.24 -12.77
N CYS A 50 -3.67 5.05 -11.88
CA CYS A 50 -3.53 6.48 -12.13
C CYS A 50 -2.22 6.80 -12.89
N TYR A 51 -2.32 7.08 -14.18
CA TYR A 51 -1.17 7.40 -15.02
C TYR A 51 -0.90 8.91 -15.06
N THR A 52 0.36 9.33 -14.94
CA THR A 52 0.77 10.73 -15.14
C THR A 52 1.38 10.90 -16.53
N VAL A 53 0.72 11.69 -17.37
CA VAL A 53 1.15 11.94 -18.76
C VAL A 53 2.53 12.59 -18.80
N THR A 54 3.43 12.01 -19.57
CA THR A 54 4.80 12.50 -19.78
C THR A 54 4.92 13.29 -21.09
N PRO A 55 5.93 14.17 -21.23
CA PRO A 55 6.15 14.88 -22.49
C PRO A 55 6.34 13.91 -23.67
N GLY A 56 5.52 14.05 -24.70
CA GLY A 56 5.55 13.21 -25.90
C GLY A 56 4.54 12.06 -25.90
N ASP A 57 3.84 11.82 -24.78
CA ASP A 57 2.76 10.84 -24.77
C ASP A 57 1.60 11.25 -25.69
N THR A 58 0.99 10.22 -26.27
CA THR A 58 -0.31 10.33 -26.93
C THR A 58 -1.26 9.37 -26.24
N LEU A 59 -2.56 9.66 -26.25
CA LEU A 59 -3.55 8.76 -25.63
C LEU A 59 -3.50 7.35 -26.23
N ALA A 60 -3.25 7.26 -27.54
CA ALA A 60 -3.05 5.99 -28.22
C ALA A 60 -1.77 5.25 -27.76
N GLY A 61 -0.67 5.99 -27.55
CA GLY A 61 0.57 5.41 -27.03
C GLY A 61 0.44 4.92 -25.59
N ILE A 62 -0.26 5.67 -24.74
CA ILE A 62 -0.58 5.26 -23.36
C ILE A 62 -1.44 3.99 -23.41
N ALA A 63 -2.54 4.00 -24.17
CA ALA A 63 -3.43 2.84 -24.28
C ALA A 63 -2.68 1.56 -24.71
N ALA A 64 -1.88 1.66 -25.77
CA ALA A 64 -1.11 0.53 -26.28
C ALA A 64 -0.10 -0.04 -25.26
N ARG A 65 0.54 0.83 -24.46
CA ARG A 65 1.52 0.41 -23.44
C ARG A 65 0.88 -0.42 -22.32
N HIS A 66 -0.34 -0.08 -21.95
CA HIS A 66 -1.07 -0.71 -20.86
C HIS A 66 -2.08 -1.77 -21.32
N GLY A 67 -2.06 -2.17 -22.60
CA GLY A 67 -2.97 -3.19 -23.13
C GLY A 67 -4.44 -2.75 -23.23
N LEU A 68 -4.68 -1.44 -23.31
CA LEU A 68 -6.00 -0.82 -23.42
C LEU A 68 -6.27 -0.29 -24.83
N THR A 69 -7.53 -0.03 -25.12
CA THR A 69 -7.92 0.81 -26.26
C THR A 69 -8.09 2.26 -25.83
N VAL A 70 -8.02 3.20 -26.79
CA VAL A 70 -8.35 4.61 -26.52
C VAL A 70 -9.79 4.74 -25.99
N ALA A 71 -10.72 3.91 -26.48
CA ALA A 71 -12.11 3.90 -26.05
C ALA A 71 -12.23 3.56 -24.55
N ASP A 72 -11.46 2.57 -24.06
CA ASP A 72 -11.46 2.17 -22.65
C ASP A 72 -11.08 3.36 -21.76
N ILE A 73 -10.12 4.18 -22.18
CA ILE A 73 -9.67 5.34 -21.41
C ILE A 73 -10.68 6.51 -21.50
N VAL A 74 -11.17 6.86 -22.68
CA VAL A 74 -12.06 8.04 -22.83
C VAL A 74 -13.46 7.82 -22.25
N ASN A 75 -13.91 6.57 -22.16
CA ASN A 75 -15.21 6.22 -21.59
C ASN A 75 -15.22 6.28 -20.06
N VAL A 76 -14.07 6.41 -19.40
CA VAL A 76 -13.99 6.67 -17.96
C VAL A 76 -14.45 8.11 -17.71
N PRO A 77 -15.59 8.35 -17.01
CA PRO A 77 -16.14 9.70 -16.84
C PRO A 77 -15.18 10.68 -16.17
N TRP A 78 -14.33 10.18 -15.25
CA TRP A 78 -13.34 10.98 -14.54
C TRP A 78 -12.28 11.60 -15.48
N ASN A 79 -11.91 10.90 -16.57
CA ASN A 79 -10.89 11.40 -17.50
C ASN A 79 -11.32 12.64 -18.29
N GLY A 80 -12.62 12.95 -18.32
CA GLY A 80 -13.13 14.24 -18.78
C GLY A 80 -12.93 14.55 -20.26
N PHE A 81 -12.75 13.55 -21.12
CA PHE A 81 -12.58 13.75 -22.56
C PHE A 81 -13.92 14.12 -23.23
N ALA A 82 -13.99 15.32 -23.80
CA ALA A 82 -15.23 15.84 -24.42
C ALA A 82 -15.48 15.38 -25.87
N GLY A 83 -14.46 14.86 -26.56
CA GLY A 83 -14.58 14.40 -27.94
C GLY A 83 -13.24 14.40 -28.69
N PRO A 84 -13.17 13.76 -29.87
CA PRO A 84 -11.97 13.74 -30.68
C PRO A 84 -11.67 15.12 -31.29
N PRO A 85 -10.38 15.48 -31.50
CA PRO A 85 -9.21 14.66 -31.19
C PRO A 85 -8.93 14.63 -29.68
N TYR A 86 -8.77 13.42 -29.13
CA TYR A 86 -8.45 13.25 -27.72
C TYR A 86 -7.00 13.65 -27.47
N ARG A 87 -6.81 14.75 -26.74
CA ARG A 87 -5.48 15.30 -26.43
C ARG A 87 -5.17 15.13 -24.96
N VAL A 88 -3.93 14.73 -24.69
CA VAL A 88 -3.36 14.70 -23.34
C VAL A 88 -2.30 15.79 -23.22
N THR A 89 -2.19 16.38 -22.03
CA THR A 89 -1.15 17.37 -21.71
C THR A 89 -0.15 16.80 -20.71
N PRO A 90 1.15 17.14 -20.80
CA PRO A 90 2.12 16.69 -19.81
C PRO A 90 1.68 17.07 -18.38
N ARG A 91 1.87 16.13 -17.45
CA ARG A 91 1.41 16.14 -16.04
C ARG A 91 -0.09 15.99 -15.82
N GLN A 92 -0.90 15.86 -16.88
CA GLN A 92 -2.29 15.45 -16.73
C GLN A 92 -2.34 14.04 -16.11
N ARG A 93 -3.19 13.84 -15.12
CA ARG A 93 -3.49 12.51 -14.59
C ARG A 93 -4.62 11.88 -15.40
N VAL A 94 -4.47 10.60 -15.74
CA VAL A 94 -5.42 9.83 -16.54
C VAL A 94 -5.63 8.50 -15.83
N LEU A 95 -6.88 8.17 -15.49
CA LEU A 95 -7.24 6.88 -14.93
C LEU A 95 -7.32 5.85 -16.05
N LEU A 96 -6.56 4.78 -15.90
CA LEU A 96 -6.48 3.68 -16.85
C LEU A 96 -7.21 2.48 -16.24
N PRO A 97 -8.41 2.13 -16.74
CA PRO A 97 -9.22 1.09 -16.11
C PRO A 97 -8.58 -0.27 -16.32
N GLY A 98 -8.39 -1.05 -15.24
CA GLY A 98 -7.76 -2.37 -15.33
C GLY A 98 -6.29 -2.39 -15.74
N ALA A 99 -5.64 -1.23 -15.85
CA ALA A 99 -4.22 -1.14 -16.17
C ALA A 99 -3.36 -1.32 -14.91
N ARG A 100 -2.26 -2.04 -15.04
CA ARG A 100 -1.26 -2.17 -13.96
C ARG A 100 -0.07 -1.24 -14.22
N PRO A 101 0.65 -0.79 -13.18
CA PRO A 101 1.90 -0.05 -13.36
C PRO A 101 2.83 -0.82 -14.30
N ASP A 102 3.41 -0.15 -15.28
CA ASP A 102 4.16 -0.78 -16.37
C ASP A 102 5.27 -1.71 -15.87
N GLY A 103 5.30 -2.96 -16.35
CA GLY A 103 6.56 -3.62 -16.69
C GLY A 103 6.97 -4.91 -15.98
N GLU A 104 6.19 -5.52 -15.09
CA GLU A 104 6.52 -6.88 -14.65
C GLU A 104 6.10 -7.91 -15.70
N PHE A 105 7.08 -8.25 -16.55
CA PHE A 105 7.23 -9.60 -17.05
C PHE A 105 6.95 -10.57 -15.90
N ARG A 106 5.82 -11.28 -15.96
CA ARG A 106 5.64 -12.48 -15.15
C ARG A 106 6.76 -13.44 -15.52
N PRO A 107 7.74 -13.77 -14.65
CA PRO A 107 8.38 -15.05 -14.84
C PRO A 107 7.26 -16.12 -14.80
N GLU A 108 7.25 -17.02 -15.78
CA GLU A 108 6.48 -18.26 -15.71
C GLU A 108 6.60 -18.84 -14.28
N PRO A 109 5.52 -19.35 -13.68
CA PRO A 109 5.56 -19.89 -12.32
C PRO A 109 6.72 -20.87 -12.19
N ARG A 110 7.79 -20.47 -11.49
CA ARG A 110 8.85 -21.41 -11.14
C ARG A 110 8.37 -22.15 -9.89
N ALA A 111 8.19 -23.45 -10.03
CA ALA A 111 8.00 -24.32 -8.88
C ALA A 111 9.23 -24.19 -7.96
N VAL A 112 9.07 -23.51 -6.83
CA VAL A 112 10.04 -23.53 -5.75
C VAL A 112 9.80 -24.80 -4.95
N SER A 113 10.73 -25.74 -5.04
CA SER A 113 10.72 -26.94 -4.20
C SER A 113 11.21 -26.55 -2.82
N ILE A 114 10.31 -26.40 -1.86
CA ILE A 114 10.68 -26.33 -0.44
C ILE A 114 10.81 -27.79 0.05
N PRO A 115 11.93 -28.18 0.70
CA PRO A 115 12.07 -29.50 1.30
C PRO A 115 10.89 -29.81 2.23
N GLY A 116 10.23 -30.95 1.98
CA GLY A 116 8.94 -31.35 2.56
C GLY A 116 8.95 -31.66 4.06
N ASP A 117 10.04 -31.36 4.75
CA ASP A 117 10.33 -31.65 6.15
C ASP A 117 10.36 -30.39 7.04
N ALA A 118 10.24 -29.19 6.48
CA ALA A 118 10.16 -27.95 7.25
C ALA A 118 8.76 -27.66 7.85
N PHE A 119 7.74 -28.47 7.54
CA PHE A 119 6.33 -28.25 7.93
C PHE A 119 5.68 -29.44 8.66
N ALA A 120 6.46 -30.24 9.38
CA ALA A 120 5.90 -31.25 10.28
C ALA A 120 5.39 -30.58 11.58
N GLY A 121 4.19 -29.99 11.55
CA GLY A 121 3.55 -29.52 12.78
C GLY A 121 2.34 -28.61 12.56
N THR A 122 1.15 -29.21 12.71
CA THR A 122 -0.17 -28.58 12.90
C THR A 122 -0.76 -27.78 11.73
N ALA A 123 -1.79 -28.38 11.14
CA ALA A 123 -2.70 -27.86 10.15
C ALA A 123 -3.20 -26.42 10.42
N TYR A 124 -2.71 -25.47 9.64
CA TYR A 124 -3.45 -24.28 9.20
C TYR A 124 -3.06 -23.98 7.73
N GLU A 125 -3.22 -24.97 6.85
CA GLU A 125 -3.08 -24.75 5.40
C GLU A 125 -4.42 -24.27 4.82
N ALA A 126 -4.43 -23.03 4.29
CA ALA A 126 -5.05 -22.63 3.02
C ALA A 126 -5.55 -21.17 2.99
N TRP A 127 -5.66 -20.47 4.12
CA TRP A 127 -6.30 -19.15 4.16
C TRP A 127 -5.31 -18.03 4.49
N PRO A 128 -5.28 -16.92 3.74
CA PRO A 128 -4.27 -15.85 3.85
C PRO A 128 -4.47 -14.96 5.10
N TYR A 129 -5.26 -15.40 6.07
CA TYR A 129 -5.68 -14.59 7.21
C TYR A 129 -4.75 -14.72 8.41
N GLY A 130 -4.60 -13.62 9.13
CA GLY A 130 -4.01 -13.57 10.46
C GLY A 130 -4.94 -14.15 11.52
N ASP A 131 -4.42 -14.29 12.73
CA ASP A 131 -5.18 -14.72 13.92
C ASP A 131 -5.42 -13.55 14.91
N GLY A 132 -4.88 -12.36 14.63
CA GLY A 132 -4.99 -11.16 15.46
C GLY A 132 -4.05 -11.15 16.67
N TYR A 133 -3.21 -12.17 16.82
CA TYR A 133 -2.17 -12.27 17.84
C TYR A 133 -0.85 -11.74 17.28
N PHE A 134 -0.69 -10.41 17.30
CA PHE A 134 0.47 -9.75 16.69
C PHE A 134 1.73 -9.97 17.52
N ILE A 135 2.81 -10.37 16.85
CA ILE A 135 4.15 -10.44 17.46
C ILE A 135 4.91 -9.13 17.24
N TRP A 136 5.91 -8.89 18.08
CA TRP A 136 6.85 -7.79 17.86
C TRP A 136 7.57 -7.91 16.51
N PRO A 137 7.52 -6.86 15.65
CA PRO A 137 8.12 -6.91 14.32
C PRO A 137 9.65 -6.82 14.35
N VAL A 138 10.21 -6.24 15.42
CA VAL A 138 11.65 -6.17 15.72
C VAL A 138 11.86 -6.24 17.23
N LYS A 139 13.09 -6.56 17.66
CA LYS A 139 13.51 -6.46 19.06
C LYS A 139 14.34 -5.19 19.26
N GLY A 140 13.75 -4.19 19.90
CA GLY A 140 14.38 -2.90 20.20
C GLY A 140 13.65 -2.20 21.34
N TRP A 141 14.05 -0.97 21.64
CA TRP A 141 13.37 -0.15 22.64
C TRP A 141 12.45 0.85 21.97
N ILE A 142 11.30 1.14 22.59
CA ILE A 142 10.35 2.11 22.07
C ILE A 142 10.93 3.52 22.29
N SER A 143 11.39 4.15 21.21
CA SER A 143 11.86 5.54 21.23
C SER A 143 10.70 6.52 21.20
N GLN A 144 9.56 6.12 20.63
CA GLN A 144 8.34 6.91 20.64
C GLN A 144 7.10 6.02 20.77
N ALA A 145 6.35 6.20 21.86
CA ALA A 145 5.08 5.52 22.06
C ALA A 145 3.92 6.26 21.39
N ALA A 146 2.78 5.57 21.26
CA ALA A 146 1.55 6.15 20.74
C ALA A 146 1.05 7.29 21.62
N ARG A 147 0.67 8.41 20.99
CA ARG A 147 0.14 9.62 21.62
C ARG A 147 -0.73 10.40 20.62
N PRO A 148 -1.50 11.42 21.04
CA PRO A 148 -2.18 12.31 20.10
C PRO A 148 -1.19 12.89 19.07
N GLY A 149 -1.51 12.74 17.78
CA GLY A 149 -0.65 13.16 16.66
C GLY A 149 0.43 12.14 16.25
N HIS A 150 0.57 11.02 16.95
CA HIS A 150 1.44 9.91 16.58
C HIS A 150 0.86 8.57 17.07
N VAL A 151 -0.04 7.98 16.28
CA VAL A 151 -0.75 6.74 16.65
C VAL A 151 -0.01 5.52 16.07
N ALA A 152 1.24 5.39 16.49
CA ALA A 152 2.20 4.38 16.02
C ALA A 152 3.25 4.08 17.10
N LEU A 153 4.11 3.10 16.87
CA LEU A 153 5.32 2.86 17.65
C LEU A 153 6.56 3.13 16.81
N ASP A 154 7.44 3.99 17.31
CA ASP A 154 8.81 4.06 16.80
C ASP A 154 9.70 3.19 17.69
N ILE A 155 10.30 2.18 17.09
CA ILE A 155 11.15 1.20 17.77
C ILE A 155 12.57 1.41 17.28
N ALA A 156 13.42 1.95 18.14
CA ALA A 156 14.80 2.26 17.81
C ALA A 156 15.62 0.97 17.66
N VAL A 157 16.14 0.78 16.45
CA VAL A 157 16.99 -0.35 16.04
C VAL A 157 17.99 0.14 15.00
N PRO A 158 19.21 -0.43 14.92
CA PRO A 158 20.16 -0.09 13.85
C PRO A 158 19.56 -0.34 12.46
N SER A 159 19.96 0.43 11.45
CA SER A 159 19.66 0.12 10.05
C SER A 159 20.15 -1.28 9.68
N GLY A 160 19.39 -2.00 8.88
CA GLY A 160 19.67 -3.38 8.50
C GLY A 160 19.09 -4.43 9.45
N THR A 161 18.42 -4.03 10.54
CA THR A 161 17.79 -4.99 11.45
C THR A 161 16.63 -5.70 10.74
N PRO A 162 16.56 -7.05 10.74
CA PRO A 162 15.45 -7.76 10.10
C PRO A 162 14.10 -7.39 10.70
N VAL A 163 13.18 -6.92 9.84
CA VAL A 163 11.79 -6.59 10.19
C VAL A 163 10.90 -7.76 9.79
N LYS A 164 10.05 -8.20 10.72
CA LYS A 164 9.15 -9.33 10.54
C LYS A 164 7.69 -8.90 10.41
N ALA A 165 6.91 -9.65 9.65
CA ALA A 165 5.46 -9.54 9.66
C ALA A 165 4.93 -9.88 11.06
N ALA A 166 4.17 -8.96 11.64
CA ALA A 166 3.58 -9.10 12.97
C ALA A 166 2.51 -10.20 13.02
N ASP A 167 1.85 -10.49 11.90
CA ASP A 167 0.92 -11.59 11.74
C ASP A 167 0.90 -12.06 10.27
N ARG A 168 0.29 -13.21 9.98
CA ARG A 168 0.07 -13.70 8.61
C ARG A 168 -0.83 -12.72 7.86
N GLY A 169 -0.57 -12.52 6.58
CA GLY A 169 -1.39 -11.65 5.76
C GLY A 169 -0.93 -11.60 4.31
N THR A 170 -1.57 -10.75 3.53
CA THR A 170 -1.20 -10.43 2.16
C THR A 170 -0.57 -9.05 2.11
N VAL A 171 0.60 -8.94 1.47
CA VAL A 171 1.24 -7.65 1.23
C VAL A 171 0.39 -6.86 0.25
N ILE A 172 -0.16 -5.73 0.68
CA ILE A 172 -0.98 -4.85 -0.17
C ILE A 172 -0.17 -3.65 -0.70
N TYR A 173 1.02 -3.40 -0.14
CA TYR A 173 1.95 -2.40 -0.63
C TYR A 173 3.38 -2.74 -0.21
N ALA A 174 4.34 -2.53 -1.11
CA ALA A 174 5.76 -2.64 -0.86
C ALA A 174 6.50 -1.67 -1.79
N GLY A 175 7.09 -0.61 -1.25
CA GLY A 175 7.76 0.41 -2.09
C GLY A 175 8.00 1.76 -1.40
N TRP A 176 8.39 2.74 -2.21
CA TRP A 176 8.71 4.10 -1.76
C TRP A 176 7.46 4.98 -1.60
N ASN A 177 7.33 5.61 -0.43
CA ASN A 177 6.33 6.63 -0.16
C ASN A 177 6.97 8.03 -0.01
N PRO A 178 6.48 9.05 -0.76
CA PRO A 178 7.06 10.40 -0.74
C PRO A 178 6.59 11.27 0.44
N THR A 179 5.62 10.83 1.24
CA THR A 179 4.96 11.64 2.28
C THR A 179 5.55 11.39 3.68
N GLY A 180 6.83 11.01 3.74
CA GLY A 180 7.58 10.91 5.00
C GLY A 180 7.87 9.48 5.45
N TYR A 181 7.11 8.46 5.03
CA TYR A 181 7.38 7.07 5.43
C TYR A 181 8.65 6.48 4.78
N GLY A 182 9.09 7.01 3.63
CA GLY A 182 10.18 6.42 2.87
C GLY A 182 9.79 5.04 2.33
N PHE A 183 10.72 4.08 2.32
CA PHE A 183 10.37 2.70 2.00
C PHE A 183 9.48 2.09 3.07
N ARG A 184 8.36 1.51 2.65
CA ARG A 184 7.39 0.87 3.53
C ARG A 184 6.82 -0.42 2.95
N VAL A 185 6.35 -1.26 3.86
CA VAL A 185 5.53 -2.44 3.58
C VAL A 185 4.20 -2.29 4.31
N VAL A 186 3.09 -2.69 3.68
CA VAL A 186 1.76 -2.74 4.29
C VAL A 186 1.17 -4.13 4.08
N ILE A 187 0.67 -4.73 5.15
CA ILE A 187 0.11 -6.09 5.15
C ILE A 187 -1.33 -6.02 5.62
N ASP A 188 -2.24 -6.55 4.81
CA ASP A 188 -3.62 -6.84 5.19
C ASP A 188 -3.70 -8.26 5.77
N HIS A 189 -4.17 -8.37 7.00
CA HIS A 189 -4.31 -9.64 7.69
C HIS A 189 -5.66 -10.32 7.39
N GLY A 190 -6.54 -9.67 6.62
CA GLY A 190 -7.86 -10.15 6.20
C GLY A 190 -8.79 -10.53 7.36
N ILE A 191 -8.58 -9.88 8.49
CA ILE A 191 -9.37 -9.93 9.73
C ILE A 191 -9.60 -8.52 10.26
N ASP A 192 -9.86 -7.57 9.35
CA ASP A 192 -10.03 -6.13 9.61
C ASP A 192 -8.82 -5.41 10.23
N TYR A 193 -7.69 -6.13 10.33
CA TYR A 193 -6.41 -5.59 10.77
C TYR A 193 -5.44 -5.37 9.61
N VAL A 194 -4.76 -4.23 9.65
CA VAL A 194 -3.68 -3.87 8.71
C VAL A 194 -2.46 -3.38 9.48
N THR A 195 -1.28 -3.84 9.11
CA THR A 195 0.00 -3.36 9.67
C THR A 195 0.83 -2.61 8.63
N LEU A 196 1.54 -1.58 9.06
CA LEU A 196 2.47 -0.81 8.24
C LEU A 196 3.85 -0.75 8.90
N TYR A 197 4.89 -0.95 8.10
CA TYR A 197 6.29 -0.97 8.48
C TYR A 197 7.02 0.06 7.63
N ALA A 198 7.58 1.11 8.23
CA ALA A 198 8.17 2.24 7.50
C ALA A 198 9.62 2.53 7.88
N HIS A 199 10.20 3.50 7.17
CA HIS A 199 11.60 3.92 7.26
C HIS A 199 12.59 2.81 6.91
N LEU A 200 12.17 1.84 6.10
CA LEU A 200 12.94 0.65 5.76
C LEU A 200 14.17 1.01 4.92
N SER A 201 15.25 0.23 5.04
CA SER A 201 16.43 0.35 4.17
C SER A 201 16.33 -0.53 2.93
N ASP A 202 15.60 -1.63 3.03
CA ASP A 202 15.42 -2.62 1.97
C ASP A 202 14.11 -3.37 2.17
N ILE A 203 13.54 -3.90 1.08
CA ILE A 203 12.25 -4.63 1.08
C ILE A 203 12.46 -5.99 0.41
N TYR A 204 11.97 -7.06 1.05
CA TYR A 204 12.16 -8.45 0.59
C TYR A 204 10.89 -9.12 0.11
N VAL A 205 9.80 -8.36 0.00
CA VAL A 205 8.47 -8.85 -0.39
C VAL A 205 7.84 -7.93 -1.42
N GLU A 206 6.89 -8.46 -2.16
CA GLU A 206 6.18 -7.76 -3.24
C GLU A 206 4.67 -7.72 -3.00
N PRO A 207 3.93 -6.76 -3.58
CA PRO A 207 2.47 -6.73 -3.49
C PRO A 207 1.84 -8.03 -4.01
N GLY A 208 0.80 -8.51 -3.31
CA GLY A 208 0.14 -9.79 -3.59
C GLY A 208 0.79 -11.00 -2.93
N GLN A 209 2.00 -10.87 -2.39
CA GLN A 209 2.66 -11.96 -1.67
C GLN A 209 1.96 -12.25 -0.34
N VAL A 210 1.65 -13.53 -0.09
CA VAL A 210 1.21 -14.00 1.23
C VAL A 210 2.43 -14.24 2.10
N VAL A 211 2.45 -13.64 3.29
CA VAL A 211 3.54 -13.78 4.27
C VAL A 211 3.05 -14.49 5.51
N ALA A 212 3.91 -15.32 6.10
CA ALA A 212 3.64 -15.94 7.38
C ALA A 212 3.92 -14.97 8.54
N LYS A 213 3.23 -15.15 9.67
CA LYS A 213 3.61 -14.51 10.94
C LYS A 213 5.09 -14.79 11.24
N GLY A 214 5.86 -13.74 11.53
CA GLY A 214 7.28 -13.86 11.82
C GLY A 214 8.19 -14.02 10.61
N GLN A 215 7.66 -14.10 9.40
CA GLN A 215 8.45 -14.05 8.18
C GLN A 215 9.18 -12.70 8.10
N VAL A 216 10.46 -12.71 7.74
CA VAL A 216 11.22 -11.49 7.48
C VAL A 216 10.72 -10.88 6.16
N ILE A 217 10.32 -9.61 6.20
CA ILE A 217 9.72 -8.89 5.08
C ILE A 217 10.57 -7.73 4.57
N ALA A 218 11.48 -7.22 5.41
CA ALA A 218 12.29 -6.04 5.12
C ALA A 218 13.47 -5.91 6.08
N ALA A 219 14.29 -4.88 5.87
CA ALA A 219 15.27 -4.40 6.83
C ALA A 219 14.92 -2.98 7.31
N SER A 220 15.08 -2.71 8.61
CA SER A 220 14.91 -1.36 9.18
C SER A 220 15.92 -0.40 8.57
N GLY A 221 15.64 0.91 8.63
CA GLY A 221 16.53 1.90 8.04
C GLY A 221 16.33 3.28 8.63
N ALA A 222 16.66 4.28 7.82
CA ALA A 222 16.48 5.69 8.13
C ALA A 222 16.02 6.47 6.89
N ASN A 223 15.17 5.85 6.06
CA ASN A 223 14.64 6.49 4.85
C ASN A 223 13.36 7.27 5.14
N GLY A 224 13.09 8.31 4.35
CA GLY A 224 11.96 9.22 4.57
C GLY A 224 12.30 10.37 5.51
N ASN A 225 11.31 10.84 6.27
CA ASN A 225 11.48 11.96 7.20
C ASN A 225 11.77 11.44 8.62
N VAL A 226 13.04 11.21 8.93
CA VAL A 226 13.48 10.65 10.22
C VAL A 226 14.70 11.36 10.79
N THR A 227 14.85 11.33 12.11
CA THR A 227 16.01 11.88 12.83
C THR A 227 17.11 10.85 13.11
N GLY A 228 16.81 9.56 12.94
CA GLY A 228 17.75 8.47 13.10
C GLY A 228 17.12 7.11 12.81
N PRO A 229 17.92 6.02 12.76
CA PRO A 229 17.42 4.69 12.45
C PRO A 229 16.40 4.16 13.47
N HIS A 230 15.24 3.76 12.98
CA HIS A 230 14.18 3.10 13.74
C HIS A 230 13.21 2.40 12.79
N LEU A 231 12.37 1.52 13.33
CA LEU A 231 11.16 1.06 12.66
C LEU A 231 9.99 1.91 13.13
N HIS A 232 9.27 2.53 12.19
CA HIS A 232 7.93 3.07 12.45
C HIS A 232 6.89 1.99 12.15
N PHE A 233 6.11 1.62 13.16
CA PHE A 233 5.14 0.54 13.11
C PHE A 233 3.74 1.04 13.44
N GLU A 234 2.81 0.86 12.50
CA GLU A 234 1.40 1.18 12.69
C GLU A 234 0.54 -0.07 12.66
N LEU A 235 -0.59 0.00 13.37
CA LEU A 235 -1.63 -1.01 13.34
C LEU A 235 -2.98 -0.30 13.19
N ARG A 236 -3.81 -0.83 12.29
CA ARG A 236 -5.19 -0.35 12.07
C ARG A 236 -6.17 -1.46 12.38
N ASP A 237 -7.26 -1.11 13.03
CA ASP A 237 -8.40 -1.96 13.38
C ASP A 237 -9.66 -1.35 12.76
N PHE A 238 -10.36 -2.07 11.88
CA PHE A 238 -11.46 -1.54 11.06
C PHE A 238 -11.11 -0.20 10.40
N GLY A 239 -9.93 -0.14 9.77
CA GLY A 239 -9.44 1.05 9.07
C GLY A 239 -8.94 2.20 9.96
N ARG A 240 -9.13 2.12 11.28
CA ARG A 240 -8.72 3.17 12.23
C ARG A 240 -7.35 2.88 12.82
N LEU A 241 -6.47 3.88 12.83
CA LEU A 241 -5.21 3.77 13.57
C LEU A 241 -5.47 3.55 15.05
N VAL A 242 -4.82 2.54 15.61
CA VAL A 242 -4.89 2.21 17.04
C VAL A 242 -3.49 2.16 17.63
N ASN A 243 -3.38 2.33 18.94
CA ASN A 243 -2.11 2.09 19.62
C ASN A 243 -1.70 0.62 19.44
N PRO A 244 -0.56 0.31 18.81
CA PRO A 244 -0.15 -1.07 18.59
C PRO A 244 0.29 -1.78 19.87
N LEU A 245 0.81 -1.04 20.85
CA LEU A 245 1.42 -1.60 22.07
C LEU A 245 0.55 -2.63 22.81
N PRO A 246 -0.75 -2.40 23.09
CA PRO A 246 -1.59 -3.38 23.78
C PRO A 246 -1.89 -4.66 22.97
N LEU A 247 -1.61 -4.67 21.67
CA LEU A 247 -1.92 -5.78 20.76
C LEU A 247 -0.69 -6.65 20.45
N LEU A 248 0.49 -6.26 20.93
CA LEU A 248 1.76 -6.95 20.67
C LEU A 248 2.08 -7.93 21.80
N HIS A 249 2.43 -9.17 21.43
CA HIS A 249 2.72 -10.29 22.33
C HIS A 249 4.13 -10.88 22.12
#